data_AF-A0AAU5ZP32-F1
#
_entry.id   AF-A0AAU5ZP32-F1
#
_cell.length_a   1.000
_cell.length_b   1.000
_cell.length_c   1.000
_cell.angle_alpha   90.00
_cell.angle_beta   90.00
_cell.angle_gamma   90.00
#
_symmetry.space_group_name_H-M   'P 1'
#
loop_
_entity.id
_entity.type
_entity.pdbx_description
1 polymer ?
#
loop_
_entity_poly.entity_id
_entity_poly.type
_entity_poly.pdbx_seq_one_letter_code
_entity_poly.pdbx_strand_id
1 'polypeptide(L)' 'MVEELSERELDVLRWLAQLRTTSEIAAELFISANTVKSHVRNILRKLSVSSRNEAVRRAWDLDLV' A
#
# COMPACT_ATOMS: atom_id res chain seq x y z
N MET A 1 16.76 -3.16 -6.71
CA MET A 1 16.80 -2.40 -5.44
C MET A 1 15.37 -1.96 -5.18
N VAL A 2 14.81 -2.28 -4.01
CA VAL A 2 13.45 -1.83 -3.65
C VAL A 2 13.53 -0.33 -3.39
N GLU A 3 12.70 0.45 -4.07
CA GLU A 3 12.64 1.90 -3.87
C GLU A 3 11.92 2.19 -2.54
N GLU A 4 12.40 3.17 -1.77
CA GLU A 4 11.81 3.52 -0.48
C GLU A 4 10.37 4.03 -0.63
N LEU A 5 9.47 3.51 0.20
CA LEU A 5 8.08 3.97 0.26
C LEU A 5 8.03 5.32 1.00
N SER A 6 7.21 6.25 0.49
CA SER A 6 6.88 7.45 1.26
C SER A 6 6.04 7.10 2.48
N GLU A 7 6.00 7.98 3.48
CA GLU A 7 5.16 7.81 4.68
C GLU A 7 3.70 7.51 4.33
N ARG A 8 3.14 8.22 3.35
CA ARG A 8 1.75 8.00 2.91
C ARG A 8 1.56 6.64 2.23
N GLU A 9 2.55 6.18 1.47
CA GLU A 9 2.52 4.84 0.87
C GLU A 9 2.62 3.75 1.94
N LEU A 10 3.43 3.97 2.98
CA LEU A 10 3.54 3.06 4.12
C LEU A 10 2.24 2.98 4.91
N ASP A 11 1.56 4.12 5.15
CA ASP A 11 0.24 4.14 5.79
C ASP A 11 -0.80 3.35 4.98
N VAL A 12 -0.85 3.56 3.66
CA VAL A 12 -1.72 2.77 2.78
C VAL A 12 -1.37 1.29 2.85
N LEU A 13 -0.08 0.93 2.83
CA LEU A 13 0.38 -0.46 2.93
C LEU A 13 -0.04 -1.14 4.24
N ARG A 14 0.04 -0.43 5.37
CA ARG A 14 -0.43 -0.92 6.68
C ARG A 14 -1.92 -1.26 6.67
N TRP A 15 -2.75 -0.42 6.05
CA TRP A 15 -4.17 -0.72 5.91
C TRP A 15 -4.45 -1.88 4.95
N LEU A 16 -3.66 -2.01 3.87
CA LEU A 16 -3.75 -3.16 2.97
C LEU A 16 -3.45 -4.47 3.70
N ALA A 17 -2.46 -4.48 4.61
CA ALA A 17 -2.13 -5.64 5.43
C ALA A 17 -3.26 -6.07 6.37
N GLN A 18 -4.14 -5.13 6.74
CA GLN A 18 -5.36 -5.37 7.51
C GLN A 18 -6.59 -5.73 6.65
N LEU A 19 -6.36 -6.13 5.38
CA LEU A 19 -7.38 -6.55 4.42
C LEU A 19 -8.44 -5.46 4.12
N ARG A 20 -8.11 -4.18 4.32
CA ARG A 20 -9.04 -3.08 4.00
C ARG A 20 -9.18 -2.88 2.48
N THR A 21 -10.40 -2.57 2.07
CA THR A 21 -10.75 -2.15 0.72
C THR A 21 -10.23 -0.74 0.45
N THR A 22 -10.04 -0.38 -0.82
CA THR A 22 -9.62 0.97 -1.21
C THR A 22 -10.56 2.05 -0.68
N SER A 23 -11.87 1.78 -0.61
CA SER A 23 -12.87 2.72 -0.13
C SER A 23 -12.79 2.92 1.39
N GLU A 24 -12.56 1.86 2.16
CA GLU A 24 -12.33 1.97 3.61
C GLU A 24 -11.06 2.77 3.89
N ILE A 25 -9.96 2.47 3.20
CA ILE A 25 -8.70 3.21 3.34
C ILE A 25 -8.88 4.69 3.01
N ALA A 26 -9.65 4.99 1.97
CA ALA A 26 -9.95 6.35 1.57
C ALA A 26 -10.71 7.12 2.67
N ALA A 27 -11.66 6.46 3.33
CA ALA A 27 -12.40 7.02 4.46
C ALA A 27 -11.49 7.26 5.67
N GLU A 28 -10.68 6.28 6.05
CA GLU A 28 -9.75 6.37 7.19
C GLU A 28 -8.69 7.46 6.99
N LEU A 29 -8.19 7.63 5.77
CA LEU A 29 -7.15 8.61 5.43
C LEU A 29 -7.71 9.97 4.98
N PHE A 30 -9.03 10.16 4.95
CA PHE A 30 -9.70 11.38 4.50
C PHE A 30 -9.27 11.84 3.10
N ILE A 31 -9.12 10.89 2.16
CA ILE A 31 -8.72 11.16 0.76
C ILE A 31 -9.63 10.43 -0.21
N SER A 32 -9.51 10.72 -1.51
CA SER A 32 -10.30 10.01 -2.53
C SER A 32 -9.83 8.56 -2.72
N ALA A 33 -10.75 7.66 -3.08
CA ALA A 33 -10.41 6.30 -3.48
C ALA A 33 -9.45 6.24 -4.68
N ASN A 34 -9.49 7.23 -5.57
CA ASN A 34 -8.53 7.35 -6.68
C ASN A 34 -7.12 7.68 -6.19
N THR A 35 -7.00 8.55 -5.18
CA THR A 35 -5.72 8.85 -4.52
C THR A 35 -5.14 7.58 -3.89
N VAL A 36 -5.96 6.79 -3.19
CA VAL A 36 -5.53 5.49 -2.65
C VAL A 36 -5.08 4.56 -3.78
N LYS A 37 -5.82 4.42 -4.88
CA LYS A 37 -5.40 3.60 -6.04
C LYS A 37 -4.04 4.03 -6.60
N SER A 38 -3.77 5.33 -6.65
CA SER A 38 -2.47 5.85 -7.08
C SER A 38 -1.34 5.45 -6.13
N HIS A 39 -1.57 5.56 -4.80
CA HIS A 39 -0.60 5.05 -3.81
C HIS A 39 -0.38 3.55 -3.97
N VAL A 40 -1.44 2.75 -4.12
CA VAL A 40 -1.32 1.30 -4.35
C VAL A 40 -0.47 1.02 -5.60
N ARG A 41 -0.71 1.70 -6.73
CA ARG A 41 0.09 1.52 -7.94
C ARG A 41 1.57 1.83 -7.70
N ASN A 42 1.88 2.89 -6.97
CA ASN A 42 3.26 3.22 -6.64
C ASN A 42 3.90 2.19 -5.72
N ILE A 43 3.19 1.72 -4.69
CA ILE A 43 3.65 0.66 -3.80
C ILE A 43 4.01 -0.60 -4.59
N LEU A 44 3.12 -1.05 -5.49
CA LEU A 44 3.37 -2.22 -6.35
C LEU A 44 4.66 -2.04 -7.17
N ARG A 45 4.84 -0.87 -7.79
CA ARG A 45 6.05 -0.54 -8.55
C ARG A 45 7.31 -0.56 -7.68
N LYS A 46 7.28 0.13 -6.53
CA LYS A 46 8.42 0.29 -5.62
C LYS A 46 8.85 -1.03 -4.99
N LEU A 47 7.88 -1.87 -4.60
CA LEU A 47 8.10 -3.21 -4.08
C LEU A 47 8.38 -4.26 -5.17
N SER A 48 8.32 -3.89 -6.45
CA SER A 48 8.52 -4.78 -7.61
C SER A 48 7.57 -5.99 -7.62
N VAL A 49 6.29 -5.76 -7.33
CA VAL A 49 5.22 -6.78 -7.28
C VAL A 49 4.05 -6.39 -8.16
N SER A 50 3.20 -7.36 -8.50
CA SER A 50 2.11 -7.19 -9.47
C SER A 50 0.72 -7.12 -8.85
N SER A 51 0.58 -7.56 -7.60
CA SER A 51 -0.72 -7.64 -6.92
C SER A 51 -0.69 -7.08 -5.50
N ARG A 52 -1.85 -6.62 -5.02
CA ARG A 52 -2.04 -6.18 -3.63
C ARG A 52 -1.57 -7.25 -2.63
N ASN A 53 -1.90 -8.51 -2.89
CA ASN A 53 -1.55 -9.61 -1.99
C ASN A 53 -0.04 -9.87 -1.98
N GLU A 54 0.63 -9.76 -3.12
CA GLU A 54 2.10 -9.79 -3.17
C GLU A 54 2.73 -8.62 -2.41
N ALA A 55 2.16 -7.41 -2.51
CA ALA A 55 2.66 -6.27 -1.75
C ALA A 55 2.56 -6.48 -0.23
N VAL A 56 1.44 -7.04 0.25
CA VAL A 56 1.28 -7.36 1.68
C VAL A 56 2.29 -8.41 2.12
N ARG A 57 2.46 -9.50 1.35
CA ARG A 57 3.49 -10.51 1.66
C ARG A 57 4.89 -9.90 1.70
N ARG A 58 5.22 -9.09 0.69
CA ARG A 58 6.52 -8.43 0.60
C ARG A 58 6.75 -7.44 1.75
N ALA A 59 5.69 -6.81 2.25
CA ALA A 59 5.77 -5.92 3.40
C ALA A 59 6.16 -6.67 4.68
N TRP A 60 5.59 -7.86 4.92
CA TRP A 60 6.00 -8.73 6.03
C TRP A 60 7.44 -9.23 5.88
N ASP A 61 7.84 -9.65 4.68
CA ASP A 61 9.23 -10.09 4.41
C ASP A 61 10.28 -8.98 4.67
N LEU A 62 9.86 -7.72 4.59
CA LEU A 62 10.69 -6.54 4.78
C LEU A 62 10.48 -5.86 6.14
N ASP A 63 9.67 -6.44 7.03
CA ASP A 63 9.33 -5.89 8.36
C ASP A 63 8.78 -4.44 8.31
N LEU A 64 8.00 -4.15 7.26
CA LEU A 64 7.39 -2.82 7.06
C LEU A 64 6.03 -2.69 7.77
N VAL A 65 5.38 -3.82 8.07
CA VAL A 65 4.03 -3.93 8.65
C VAL A 65 3.89 -5.16 9.53
#